data_AF-A0A2P4ZBJ0-F1
#
_entry.id   AF-A0A2P4ZBJ0-F1
#
_cell.length_a   1.000
_cell.length_b   1.000
_cell.length_c   1.000
_cell.angle_alpha   90.00
_cell.angle_beta   90.00
_cell.angle_gamma   90.00
#
_symmetry.space_group_name_H-M   'P 1'
#
loop_
_entity.id
_entity.type
_entity.pdbx_description
1 polymer ?
#
loop_
_entity_poly.entity_id
_entity_poly.type
_entity_poly.pdbx_seq_one_letter_code
_entity_poly.pdbx_strand_id
1 'polypeptide(L)'
;MLNDDDLEQAAIQLAQFRMSTTLPNILDRYAVLLENYKRLKSDYEEEREGRERYKQLSKGQGGNPFVLILVDGDAYVFHESLVSDGAEGGRTAAQLLTESIMDSLKAKDLEHCQIMVRVYADISGLSKTLYKARLVGPEKRSLAPFVAGFNRSHGLFDFVDVGEWEETADLKLRAALNLYATNPQCKHIFFAGCHDSGYIADLTTYSGIRDRFTLVTSSDIKFQDDYKGLDMGIEKIPGLFQPVPAQESPGHQSPRSRSGSTKGASRDWRVTATPIWDAHSGSPTKKQQKCKFYRSGTCKYGNDCKNLHVERE
;
A
#
# COMPACT_ATOMS: atom_id res chain seq x y z
N MET A 1 16.39 74.14 -70.00
CA MET A 1 15.02 73.65 -70.16
C MET A 1 15.13 72.13 -70.16
N LEU A 2 14.35 71.44 -69.32
CA LEU A 2 14.29 69.97 -69.35
C LEU A 2 13.79 69.55 -70.74
N ASN A 3 14.40 68.52 -71.33
CA ASN A 3 13.99 68.01 -72.64
C ASN A 3 12.62 67.35 -72.49
N ASP A 4 11.74 67.45 -73.49
CA ASP A 4 10.36 66.94 -73.38
C ASP A 4 10.33 65.43 -73.08
N ASP A 5 11.30 64.67 -73.60
CA ASP A 5 11.51 63.25 -73.32
C ASP A 5 11.81 62.96 -71.83
N ASP A 6 12.56 63.85 -71.15
CA ASP A 6 12.90 63.70 -69.73
C ASP A 6 11.65 63.94 -68.86
N LEU A 7 10.77 64.84 -69.30
CA LEU A 7 9.50 65.13 -68.61
C LEU A 7 8.53 63.94 -68.73
N GLU A 8 8.47 63.31 -69.90
CA GLU A 8 7.65 62.12 -70.15
C GLU A 8 8.17 60.89 -69.37
N GLN A 9 9.49 60.68 -69.34
CA GLN A 9 10.13 59.66 -68.50
C GLN A 9 9.82 59.84 -67.01
N ALA A 10 9.88 61.07 -66.50
CA ALA A 10 9.56 61.37 -65.11
C ALA A 10 8.07 61.12 -64.79
N ALA A 11 7.15 61.42 -65.73
CA ALA A 11 5.72 61.14 -65.58
C ALA A 11 5.43 59.62 -65.53
N ILE A 12 6.10 58.83 -66.36
CA ILE A 12 6.01 57.36 -66.36
C ILE A 12 6.53 56.79 -65.04
N GLN A 13 7.69 57.26 -64.55
CA GLN A 13 8.22 56.86 -63.24
C GLN A 13 7.23 57.19 -62.11
N LEU A 14 6.62 58.38 -62.14
CA LEU A 14 5.67 58.79 -61.11
C LEU A 14 4.39 57.95 -61.13
N ALA A 15 3.92 57.55 -62.32
CA ALA A 15 2.82 56.59 -62.46
C ALA A 15 3.19 55.21 -61.94
N GLN A 16 4.40 54.71 -62.22
CA GLN A 16 4.91 53.44 -61.69
C GLN A 16 5.03 53.45 -60.16
N PHE A 17 5.53 54.55 -59.57
CA PHE A 17 5.57 54.71 -58.11
C PHE A 17 4.17 54.73 -57.49
N ARG A 18 3.19 55.36 -58.14
CA ARG A 18 1.79 55.37 -57.69
C ARG A 18 1.11 54.01 -57.80
N MET A 19 1.51 53.18 -58.77
CA MET A 19 1.01 51.81 -58.95
C MET A 19 1.78 50.76 -58.13
N SER A 20 2.88 51.15 -57.49
CA SER A 20 3.69 50.26 -56.66
C SER A 20 2.94 49.84 -55.40
N THR A 21 2.51 48.59 -55.37
CA THR A 21 1.87 47.96 -54.20
C THR A 21 2.87 47.33 -53.24
N THR A 22 4.18 47.47 -53.49
CA THR A 22 5.23 46.79 -52.74
C THR A 22 5.26 47.22 -51.28
N LEU A 23 5.18 48.53 -51.02
CA LEU A 23 5.20 49.07 -49.66
C LEU A 23 3.93 48.72 -48.87
N PRO A 24 2.70 48.92 -49.40
CA PRO A 24 1.48 48.43 -48.77
C PRO A 24 1.52 46.92 -48.45
N ASN A 25 1.96 46.09 -49.40
CA ASN A 25 2.07 44.64 -49.19
C ASN A 25 3.08 44.26 -48.09
N ILE A 26 4.19 44.98 -47.98
CA ILE A 26 5.18 44.78 -46.91
C ILE A 26 4.59 45.17 -45.57
N LEU A 27 3.88 46.31 -45.50
CA LEU A 27 3.23 46.78 -44.27
C LEU A 27 2.14 45.80 -43.79
N ASP A 28 1.32 45.27 -44.70
CA ASP A 28 0.31 44.26 -44.38
C ASP A 28 0.94 42.96 -43.85
N ARG A 29 2.02 42.50 -44.48
CA ARG A 29 2.78 41.33 -44.00
C ARG A 29 3.37 41.56 -42.61
N TYR A 30 3.89 42.76 -42.35
CA TYR A 30 4.39 43.14 -41.03
C TYR A 30 3.29 43.20 -39.98
N ALA A 31 2.10 43.70 -40.33
CA ALA A 31 0.95 43.74 -39.43
C ALA A 31 0.50 42.32 -39.02
N VAL A 32 0.39 41.41 -39.99
CA VAL A 32 0.07 39.99 -39.74
C VAL A 32 1.15 39.31 -38.89
N LEU A 33 2.42 39.58 -39.17
CA LEU A 33 3.53 39.02 -38.38
C LEU A 33 3.50 39.50 -36.92
N LEU A 34 3.20 40.78 -36.69
CA LEU A 34 3.06 41.34 -35.34
C LEU A 34 1.90 40.72 -34.58
N GLU A 35 0.76 40.49 -35.25
CA GLU A 35 -0.40 39.84 -34.63
C GLU A 35 -0.09 38.37 -34.26
N ASN A 36 0.54 37.63 -35.18
CA ASN A 36 0.98 36.26 -34.92
C ASN A 36 1.99 36.18 -33.76
N TYR A 37 2.92 37.13 -33.68
CA TYR A 37 3.88 37.20 -32.57
C TYR A 37 3.18 37.50 -31.24
N LYS A 38 2.23 38.43 -31.21
CA LYS A 38 1.44 38.73 -30.00
C LYS A 38 0.65 37.50 -29.54
N ARG A 39 0.02 36.77 -30.46
CA ARG A 39 -0.70 35.53 -30.16
C ARG A 39 0.24 34.46 -29.61
N LEU A 40 1.36 34.20 -30.29
CA LEU A 40 2.34 33.21 -29.84
C LEU A 40 2.92 33.55 -28.46
N LYS A 41 3.16 34.85 -28.19
CA LYS A 41 3.61 35.31 -26.88
C LYS A 41 2.56 35.06 -25.80
N SER A 42 1.28 35.35 -26.09
CA SER A 42 0.17 35.07 -25.17
C SER A 42 0.04 33.57 -24.88
N ASP A 43 0.10 32.73 -25.90
CA ASP A 43 0.01 31.26 -25.76
C ASP A 43 1.18 30.72 -24.90
N TYR A 44 2.40 31.25 -25.11
CA TYR A 44 3.57 30.88 -24.32
C TYR A 44 3.47 31.32 -22.85
N GLU A 45 2.97 32.53 -22.59
CA GLU A 45 2.75 33.03 -21.24
C GLU A 45 1.69 32.19 -20.50
N GLU A 46 0.60 31.83 -21.18
CA GLU A 46 -0.44 30.93 -20.63
C GLU A 46 0.12 29.53 -20.32
N GLU A 47 0.88 28.93 -21.24
CA GLU A 47 1.48 27.61 -21.01
C GLU A 47 2.49 27.65 -19.86
N ARG A 48 3.29 28.73 -19.76
CA ARG A 48 4.24 28.93 -18.67
C ARG A 48 3.52 29.07 -17.33
N GLU A 49 2.48 29.90 -17.26
CA GLU A 49 1.65 30.05 -16.06
C GLU A 49 0.96 28.73 -15.70
N GLY A 50 0.46 27.99 -16.67
CA GLY A 50 -0.12 26.67 -16.48
C GLY A 50 0.87 25.68 -15.87
N ARG A 51 2.11 25.65 -16.38
CA ARG A 51 3.20 24.84 -15.83
C ARG A 51 3.59 25.28 -14.41
N GLU A 52 3.64 26.59 -14.15
CA GLU A 52 3.94 27.13 -12.81
C GLU A 52 2.82 26.82 -11.82
N ARG A 53 1.55 26.97 -12.20
CA ARG A 53 0.39 26.55 -11.39
C ARG A 53 0.38 25.06 -11.13
N TYR A 54 0.67 24.23 -12.14
CA TYR A 54 0.77 22.77 -11.98
C TYR A 54 1.92 22.41 -11.02
N LYS A 55 3.07 23.08 -11.11
CA LYS A 55 4.18 22.94 -10.16
C LYS A 55 3.81 23.39 -8.75
N GLN A 56 3.01 24.45 -8.59
CA GLN A 56 2.56 24.91 -7.27
C GLN A 56 1.50 23.98 -6.67
N LEU A 57 0.54 23.52 -7.48
CA LEU A 57 -0.48 22.55 -7.06
C LEU A 57 0.15 21.19 -6.69
N SER A 58 1.16 20.73 -7.43
CA SER A 58 1.91 19.51 -7.09
C SER A 58 2.80 19.68 -5.85
N LYS A 59 3.36 20.87 -5.60
CA LYS A 59 4.05 21.18 -4.33
C LYS A 59 3.08 21.22 -3.13
N GLY A 60 1.84 21.66 -3.34
CA GLY A 60 0.78 21.72 -2.31
C GLY A 60 0.10 20.37 -1.98
N GLN A 61 0.29 19.35 -2.82
CA GLN A 61 -0.16 17.96 -2.57
C GLN A 61 0.91 17.09 -1.88
N GLY A 62 2.04 17.68 -1.51
CA GLY A 62 3.11 17.02 -0.76
C GLY A 62 2.69 16.79 0.68
N GLY A 63 1.97 15.71 0.94
CA GLY A 63 1.94 15.13 2.29
C GLY A 63 3.37 14.86 2.79
N ASN A 64 3.53 14.59 4.08
CA ASN A 64 4.84 14.23 4.60
C ASN A 64 5.27 12.89 3.96
N PRO A 65 6.39 12.83 3.22
CA PRO A 65 6.86 11.58 2.66
C PRO A 65 7.22 10.62 3.78
N PHE A 66 6.97 9.34 3.57
CA PHE A 66 7.23 8.33 4.59
C PHE A 66 7.80 7.05 4.00
N VAL A 67 8.52 6.32 4.82
CA VAL A 67 8.94 4.94 4.58
C VAL A 67 8.11 4.03 5.47
N LEU A 68 7.74 2.87 4.93
CA LEU A 68 6.88 1.91 5.60
C LEU A 68 7.66 0.65 5.92
N ILE A 69 7.51 0.14 7.14
CA ILE A 69 7.96 -1.18 7.53
C ILE A 69 6.72 -2.04 7.80
N LEU A 70 6.53 -3.08 6.98
CA LEU A 70 5.49 -4.08 7.15
C LEU A 70 6.10 -5.33 7.75
N VAL A 71 5.55 -5.79 8.87
CA VAL A 71 6.05 -6.95 9.60
C VAL A 71 4.93 -7.96 9.81
N ASP A 72 5.18 -9.18 9.35
CA ASP A 72 4.45 -10.38 9.75
C ASP A 72 4.92 -10.78 11.16
N GLY A 73 4.21 -10.32 12.18
CA GLY A 73 4.60 -10.50 13.57
C GLY A 73 4.36 -11.91 14.12
N ASP A 74 3.65 -12.77 13.38
CA ASP A 74 3.50 -14.19 13.75
C ASP A 74 4.79 -14.97 13.44
N ALA A 75 5.54 -14.55 12.41
CA ALA A 75 6.83 -15.15 12.03
C ALA A 75 8.06 -14.37 12.50
N TYR A 76 8.00 -13.04 12.46
CA TYR A 76 9.09 -12.14 12.88
C TYR A 76 8.90 -11.71 14.34
N VAL A 77 9.14 -12.66 15.25
CA VAL A 77 9.00 -12.44 16.69
C VAL A 77 10.17 -11.60 17.20
N PHE A 78 9.91 -10.62 18.06
CA PHE A 78 10.95 -9.80 18.67
C PHE A 78 11.85 -10.63 19.60
N HIS A 79 13.12 -10.24 19.71
CA HIS A 79 14.13 -10.93 20.51
C HIS A 79 13.70 -11.14 21.97
N GLU A 80 14.08 -12.27 22.57
CA GLU A 80 13.60 -12.71 23.89
C GLU A 80 13.83 -11.69 25.00
N SER A 81 15.00 -11.03 24.98
CA SER A 81 15.36 -9.97 25.93
C SER A 81 14.46 -8.74 25.85
N LEU A 82 13.92 -8.44 24.66
CA LEU A 82 12.97 -7.35 24.47
C LEU A 82 11.57 -7.78 24.92
N VAL A 83 11.18 -9.03 24.64
CA VAL A 83 9.86 -9.53 25.03
C VAL A 83 9.75 -9.66 26.55
N SER A 84 10.77 -10.17 27.23
CA SER A 84 10.79 -10.36 28.68
C SER A 84 10.66 -9.06 29.47
N ASP A 85 11.14 -7.96 28.91
CA ASP A 85 11.12 -6.63 29.53
C ASP A 85 9.77 -5.90 29.36
N GLY A 86 8.78 -6.59 28.80
CA GLY A 86 7.41 -6.13 28.68
C GLY A 86 7.36 -4.73 28.04
N ALA A 87 6.78 -3.76 28.76
CA ALA A 87 6.55 -2.44 28.21
C ALA A 87 7.80 -1.60 27.96
N GLU A 88 8.91 -1.82 28.67
CA GLU A 88 10.20 -1.17 28.36
C GLU A 88 10.86 -1.83 27.15
N GLY A 89 10.78 -3.15 27.07
CA GLY A 89 11.32 -3.88 25.93
C GLY A 89 10.60 -3.56 24.63
N GLY A 90 9.28 -3.33 24.67
CA GLY A 90 8.53 -2.81 23.51
C GLY A 90 9.01 -1.43 23.04
N ARG A 91 9.37 -0.53 23.97
CA ARG A 91 9.96 0.78 23.61
C ARG A 91 11.33 0.64 23.01
N THR A 92 12.16 -0.20 23.64
CA THR A 92 13.52 -0.49 23.18
C THR A 92 13.48 -1.11 21.78
N ALA A 93 12.54 -2.01 21.50
CA ALA A 93 12.34 -2.61 20.19
C ALA A 93 11.99 -1.55 19.12
N ALA A 94 11.12 -0.60 19.43
CA ALA A 94 10.78 0.50 18.50
C ALA A 94 11.99 1.41 18.21
N GLN A 95 12.79 1.69 19.24
CA GLN A 95 14.04 2.46 19.09
C GLN A 95 15.07 1.71 18.25
N LEU A 96 15.35 0.44 18.57
CA LEU A 96 16.29 -0.41 17.83
C LEU A 96 15.88 -0.57 16.37
N LEU A 97 14.58 -0.74 16.09
CA LEU A 97 14.07 -0.80 14.72
C LEU A 97 14.38 0.50 13.97
N THR A 98 14.13 1.64 14.59
CA THR A 98 14.44 2.96 14.01
C THR A 98 15.93 3.08 13.71
N GLU A 99 16.78 2.86 14.71
CA GLU A 99 18.23 2.95 14.59
C GLU A 99 18.78 2.02 13.51
N SER A 100 18.27 0.79 13.44
CA SER A 100 18.75 -0.22 12.49
C SER A 100 18.47 0.14 11.03
N ILE A 101 17.38 0.87 10.75
CA ILE A 101 17.04 1.25 9.37
C ILE A 101 17.62 2.60 8.98
N MET A 102 18.09 3.43 9.92
CA MET A 102 18.58 4.78 9.63
C MET A 102 19.70 4.79 8.59
N ASP A 103 20.66 3.86 8.69
CA ASP A 103 21.77 3.81 7.73
C ASP A 103 21.31 3.38 6.34
N SER A 104 20.30 2.51 6.25
CA SER A 104 19.65 2.17 4.99
C SER A 104 18.90 3.36 4.37
N LEU A 105 18.22 4.15 5.21
CA LEU A 105 17.54 5.37 4.76
C LEU A 105 18.54 6.41 4.24
N LYS A 106 19.67 6.61 4.92
CA LYS A 106 20.75 7.49 4.45
C LYS A 106 21.29 7.05 3.10
N ALA A 107 21.58 5.75 2.94
CA ALA A 107 22.08 5.20 1.69
C ALA A 107 21.10 5.37 0.51
N LYS A 108 19.80 5.53 0.79
CA LYS A 108 18.72 5.72 -0.20
C LYS A 108 18.26 7.17 -0.34
N ASP A 109 18.89 8.12 0.37
CA ASP A 109 18.46 9.53 0.43
C ASP A 109 17.01 9.72 0.96
N LEU A 110 16.64 8.92 1.96
CA LEU A 110 15.28 8.89 2.55
C LEU A 110 15.27 9.27 4.04
N GLU A 111 16.35 9.82 4.58
CA GLU A 111 16.45 10.23 5.99
C GLU A 111 15.45 11.34 6.39
N HIS A 112 14.96 12.10 5.41
CA HIS A 112 13.95 13.14 5.59
C HIS A 112 12.52 12.59 5.67
N CYS A 113 12.31 11.31 5.37
CA CYS A 113 11.00 10.67 5.41
C CYS A 113 10.59 10.29 6.84
N GLN A 114 9.30 10.38 7.13
CA GLN A 114 8.75 9.81 8.37
C GLN A 114 8.81 8.29 8.35
N ILE A 115 9.04 7.65 9.50
CA ILE A 115 9.06 6.20 9.62
C ILE A 115 7.69 5.74 10.12
N MET A 116 7.01 4.91 9.32
CA MET A 116 5.77 4.24 9.66
C MET A 116 6.02 2.75 9.81
N VAL A 117 5.53 2.16 10.90
CA VAL A 117 5.71 0.72 11.17
C VAL A 117 4.37 0.07 11.43
N ARG A 118 4.12 -1.07 10.79
CA ARG A 118 2.93 -1.88 10.99
C ARG A 118 3.32 -3.33 11.19
N VAL A 119 3.10 -3.80 12.41
CA VAL A 119 3.25 -5.21 12.79
C VAL A 119 1.85 -5.81 12.91
N TYR A 120 1.59 -6.90 12.19
CA TYR A 120 0.34 -7.64 12.26
C TYR A 120 0.61 -9.01 12.88
N ALA A 121 -0.06 -9.36 13.98
CA ALA A 121 0.07 -10.66 14.61
C ALA A 121 -1.20 -11.05 15.37
N ASP A 122 -1.43 -12.35 15.53
CA ASP A 122 -2.37 -12.86 16.52
C ASP A 122 -1.72 -12.73 17.91
N ILE A 123 -2.04 -11.67 18.65
CA ILE A 123 -1.44 -11.46 19.99
C ILE A 123 -1.78 -12.61 20.93
N SER A 124 -2.95 -13.24 20.77
CA SER A 124 -3.37 -14.33 21.65
C SER A 124 -2.56 -15.61 21.38
N GLY A 125 -2.44 -15.98 20.11
CA GLY A 125 -1.61 -17.09 19.66
C GLY A 125 -0.14 -16.88 19.97
N LEU A 126 0.38 -15.68 19.73
CA LEU A 126 1.77 -15.32 20.02
C LEU A 126 2.05 -15.33 21.52
N SER A 127 1.17 -14.77 22.36
CA SER A 127 1.30 -14.83 23.84
C SER A 127 1.37 -16.27 24.33
N LYS A 128 0.54 -17.17 23.79
CA LYS A 128 0.57 -18.61 24.12
C LYS A 128 1.90 -19.26 23.75
N THR A 129 2.46 -18.92 22.59
CA THR A 129 3.76 -19.44 22.14
C THR A 129 4.90 -18.92 23.01
N LEU A 130 4.90 -17.63 23.33
CA LEU A 130 5.90 -16.99 24.18
C LEU A 130 5.82 -17.48 25.65
N TYR A 131 4.62 -17.79 26.15
CA TYR A 131 4.46 -18.40 27.48
C TYR A 131 5.10 -19.79 27.55
N LYS A 132 4.95 -20.62 26.52
CA LYS A 132 5.64 -21.93 26.44
C LYS A 132 7.16 -21.77 26.46
N ALA A 133 7.66 -20.69 25.86
CA ALA A 133 9.07 -20.30 25.90
C ALA A 133 9.51 -19.62 27.21
N ARG A 134 8.59 -19.45 28.18
CA ARG A 134 8.83 -18.77 29.48
C ARG A 134 9.22 -17.30 29.36
N LEU A 135 8.82 -16.62 28.29
CA LEU A 135 9.13 -15.21 28.05
C LEU A 135 8.04 -14.25 28.58
N VAL A 136 6.81 -14.73 28.71
CA VAL A 136 5.65 -13.94 29.17
C VAL A 136 4.79 -14.77 30.14
N GLY A 137 3.82 -14.13 30.79
CA GLY A 137 2.86 -14.79 31.69
C GLY A 137 1.85 -15.72 30.99
N PRO A 138 1.08 -16.50 31.77
CA PRO A 138 0.10 -17.48 31.26
C PRO A 138 -1.18 -16.86 30.68
N GLU A 139 -1.38 -15.55 30.84
CA GLU A 139 -2.58 -14.87 30.39
C GLU A 139 -2.66 -14.86 28.86
N LYS A 140 -3.89 -14.96 28.32
CA LYS A 140 -4.12 -15.01 26.87
C LYS A 140 -3.50 -13.85 26.10
N ARG A 141 -3.37 -12.67 26.73
CA ARG A 141 -2.74 -11.47 26.15
C ARG A 141 -1.57 -10.99 27.00
N SER A 142 -0.75 -11.91 27.51
CA SER A 142 0.41 -11.58 28.33
C SER A 142 1.48 -10.75 27.59
N LEU A 143 1.46 -10.73 26.25
CA LEU A 143 2.29 -9.83 25.44
C LEU A 143 1.78 -8.37 25.39
N ALA A 144 0.56 -8.09 25.87
CA ALA A 144 -0.04 -6.75 25.77
C ALA A 144 0.82 -5.61 26.34
N PRO A 145 1.57 -5.76 27.45
CA PRO A 145 2.46 -4.71 27.94
C PRO A 145 3.56 -4.33 26.93
N PHE A 146 4.15 -5.32 26.26
CA PHE A 146 5.14 -5.11 25.20
C PHE A 146 4.55 -4.34 24.02
N VAL A 147 3.39 -4.79 23.53
CA VAL A 147 2.65 -4.15 22.43
C VAL A 147 2.30 -2.70 22.78
N ALA A 148 1.82 -2.45 23.99
CA ALA A 148 1.53 -1.11 24.47
C ALA A 148 2.79 -0.24 24.63
N GLY A 149 3.95 -0.84 24.92
CA GLY A 149 5.26 -0.18 24.93
C GLY A 149 5.68 0.26 23.53
N PHE A 150 5.59 -0.66 22.58
CA PHE A 150 5.92 -0.42 21.17
C PHE A 150 5.04 0.70 20.58
N ASN A 151 3.72 0.58 20.69
CA ASN A 151 2.77 1.51 20.06
C ASN A 151 2.88 2.96 20.58
N ARG A 152 3.24 3.14 21.85
CA ARG A 152 3.35 4.48 22.44
C ARG A 152 4.70 5.15 22.21
N SER A 153 5.67 4.44 21.62
CA SER A 153 7.03 4.95 21.44
C SER A 153 7.11 6.02 20.35
N HIS A 154 6.36 5.80 19.26
CA HIS A 154 6.29 6.72 18.13
C HIS A 154 4.88 6.76 17.56
N GLY A 155 4.42 7.94 17.12
CA GLY A 155 3.04 8.15 16.68
C GLY A 155 2.62 7.42 15.39
N LEU A 156 3.56 6.79 14.67
CA LEU A 156 3.30 6.04 13.44
C LEU A 156 3.68 4.56 13.57
N PHE A 157 3.82 4.07 14.80
CA PHE A 157 4.21 2.69 15.09
C PHE A 157 2.99 1.94 15.63
N ASP A 158 2.53 0.97 14.85
CA ASP A 158 1.34 0.20 15.17
C ASP A 158 1.69 -1.30 15.19
N PHE A 159 1.54 -1.90 16.36
CA PHE A 159 1.47 -3.34 16.56
C PHE A 159 -0.01 -3.69 16.78
N VAL A 160 -0.57 -4.37 15.78
CA VAL A 160 -2.01 -4.60 15.62
C VAL A 160 -2.35 -6.05 15.92
N ASP A 161 -3.22 -6.25 16.92
CA ASP A 161 -3.90 -7.53 17.14
C ASP A 161 -4.84 -7.84 15.98
N VAL A 162 -4.58 -8.94 15.25
CA VAL A 162 -5.49 -9.40 14.19
C VAL A 162 -6.51 -10.42 14.67
N GLY A 163 -6.40 -10.89 15.91
CA GLY A 163 -7.22 -11.95 16.48
C GLY A 163 -6.81 -13.36 16.02
N GLU A 164 -7.52 -14.37 16.52
CA GLU A 164 -7.12 -15.79 16.48
C GLU A 164 -7.48 -16.54 15.19
N TRP A 165 -7.77 -15.82 14.11
CA TRP A 165 -8.17 -16.45 12.85
C TRP A 165 -6.97 -16.63 11.93
N GLU A 166 -6.77 -17.86 11.46
CA GLU A 166 -5.72 -18.21 10.50
C GLU A 166 -5.75 -17.25 9.29
N GLU A 167 -4.56 -16.94 8.76
CA GLU A 167 -4.35 -16.09 7.58
C GLU A 167 -4.83 -14.63 7.70
N THR A 168 -5.31 -14.19 8.87
CA THR A 168 -5.78 -12.80 9.04
C THR A 168 -4.62 -11.80 9.03
N ALA A 169 -3.47 -12.18 9.59
CA ALA A 169 -2.25 -11.39 9.53
C ALA A 169 -1.83 -11.18 8.07
N ASP A 170 -1.74 -12.28 7.29
CA ASP A 170 -1.40 -12.27 5.88
C ASP A 170 -2.36 -11.41 5.05
N LEU A 171 -3.67 -11.52 5.32
CA LEU A 171 -4.69 -10.72 4.65
C LEU A 171 -4.50 -9.23 4.89
N LYS A 172 -4.18 -8.81 6.13
CA LYS A 172 -3.88 -7.41 6.43
C LYS A 172 -2.56 -6.96 5.83
N LEU A 173 -1.53 -7.82 5.86
CA LEU A 173 -0.21 -7.52 5.31
C LEU A 173 -0.32 -7.28 3.79
N ARG A 174 -1.02 -8.16 3.06
CA ARG A 174 -1.31 -8.00 1.61
C ARG A 174 -2.11 -6.73 1.33
N ALA A 175 -3.17 -6.46 2.10
CA ALA A 175 -3.97 -5.25 1.91
C ALA A 175 -3.15 -3.97 2.15
N ALA A 176 -2.32 -3.95 3.19
CA ALA A 176 -1.44 -2.83 3.50
C ALA A 176 -0.37 -2.64 2.41
N LEU A 177 0.29 -3.73 1.99
CA LEU A 177 1.25 -3.74 0.89
C LEU A 177 0.65 -3.08 -0.36
N ASN A 178 -0.54 -3.52 -0.76
CA ASN A 178 -1.22 -3.01 -1.95
C ASN A 178 -1.58 -1.53 -1.86
N LEU A 179 -2.06 -1.10 -0.69
CA LEU A 179 -2.41 0.29 -0.43
C LEU A 179 -1.19 1.22 -0.49
N TYR A 180 -0.07 0.81 0.10
CA TYR A 180 1.10 1.68 0.24
C TYR A 180 2.05 1.63 -0.96
N ALA A 181 2.15 0.50 -1.65
CA ALA A 181 2.96 0.39 -2.86
C ALA A 181 2.52 1.40 -3.93
N THR A 182 1.21 1.65 -4.03
CA THR A 182 0.59 2.60 -4.97
C THR A 182 0.52 4.03 -4.45
N ASN A 183 0.87 4.28 -3.17
CA ASN A 183 0.81 5.60 -2.57
C ASN A 183 2.04 6.45 -2.96
N PRO A 184 1.88 7.62 -3.61
CA PRO A 184 2.99 8.48 -4.01
C PRO A 184 3.81 9.06 -2.85
N GLN A 185 3.24 9.12 -1.63
CA GLN A 185 3.92 9.61 -0.42
C GLN A 185 4.76 8.52 0.25
N CYS A 186 4.43 7.25 0.04
CA CYS A 186 5.27 6.15 0.50
C CYS A 186 6.49 6.06 -0.42
N LYS A 187 7.67 6.40 0.07
CA LYS A 187 8.88 6.41 -0.76
C LYS A 187 9.52 5.03 -0.85
N HIS A 188 9.47 4.26 0.22
CA HIS A 188 10.08 2.93 0.31
C HIS A 188 9.32 2.00 1.25
N ILE A 189 9.37 0.70 0.98
CA ILE A 189 8.74 -0.35 1.80
C ILE A 189 9.78 -1.39 2.20
N PHE A 190 9.99 -1.52 3.50
CA PHE A 190 10.65 -2.66 4.11
C PHE A 190 9.62 -3.74 4.40
N PHE A 191 9.82 -4.94 3.87
CA PHE A 191 8.88 -6.05 4.00
C PHE A 191 9.52 -7.21 4.77
N ALA A 192 9.06 -7.42 6.01
CA ALA A 192 9.45 -8.51 6.89
C ALA A 192 8.36 -9.58 6.91
N GLY A 193 8.32 -10.40 5.87
CA GLY A 193 7.36 -11.50 5.72
C GLY A 193 7.91 -12.67 4.92
N CYS A 194 9.22 -12.74 4.68
CA CYS A 194 9.85 -13.64 3.70
C CYS A 194 10.09 -15.09 4.21
N HIS A 195 9.30 -15.52 5.18
CA HIS A 195 9.45 -16.80 5.87
C HIS A 195 8.72 -17.96 5.16
N ASP A 196 7.62 -17.64 4.50
CA ASP A 196 6.81 -18.50 3.66
C ASP A 196 6.86 -18.00 2.21
N SER A 197 6.39 -18.79 1.25
CA SER A 197 6.36 -18.35 -0.16
C SER A 197 5.06 -17.61 -0.53
N GLY A 198 4.15 -17.42 0.44
CA GLY A 198 2.79 -16.92 0.20
C GLY A 198 2.74 -15.52 -0.38
N TYR A 199 3.70 -14.66 -0.01
CA TYR A 199 3.74 -13.26 -0.45
C TYR A 199 4.48 -13.02 -1.78
N ILE A 200 5.11 -14.04 -2.37
CA ILE A 200 5.93 -13.88 -3.59
C ILE A 200 5.09 -13.37 -4.76
N ALA A 201 3.88 -13.92 -4.94
CA ALA A 201 2.99 -13.50 -6.01
C ALA A 201 2.58 -12.02 -5.88
N ASP A 202 2.27 -11.58 -4.65
CA ASP A 202 1.92 -10.18 -4.38
C ASP A 202 3.10 -9.25 -4.68
N LEU A 203 4.30 -9.58 -4.19
CA LEU A 203 5.51 -8.78 -4.42
C LEU A 203 5.95 -8.75 -5.89
N THR A 204 5.74 -9.84 -6.63
CA THR A 204 6.03 -9.91 -8.08
C THR A 204 5.25 -8.86 -8.88
N THR A 205 4.05 -8.49 -8.42
CA THR A 205 3.23 -7.42 -9.01
C THR A 205 3.96 -6.06 -9.02
N TYR A 206 4.92 -5.87 -8.12
CA TYR A 206 5.71 -4.65 -7.97
C TYR A 206 7.11 -4.72 -8.58
N SER A 207 7.40 -5.73 -9.41
CA SER A 207 8.68 -5.88 -10.12
C SER A 207 9.12 -4.62 -10.88
N GLY A 208 8.18 -3.86 -11.46
CA GLY A 208 8.48 -2.60 -12.17
C GLY A 208 8.90 -1.43 -11.27
N ILE A 209 8.75 -1.55 -9.95
CA ILE A 209 9.14 -0.55 -8.94
C ILE A 209 9.96 -1.18 -7.81
N ARG A 210 10.67 -2.27 -8.09
CA ARG A 210 11.44 -3.08 -7.12
C ARG A 210 12.44 -2.28 -6.28
N ASP A 211 12.98 -1.18 -6.81
CA ASP A 211 13.94 -0.32 -6.11
C ASP A 211 13.32 0.38 -4.89
N ARG A 212 11.97 0.45 -4.83
CA ARG A 212 11.21 0.95 -3.66
C ARG A 212 10.97 -0.11 -2.60
N PHE A 213 11.51 -1.32 -2.77
CA PHE A 213 11.30 -2.43 -1.85
C PHE A 213 12.62 -2.93 -1.26
N THR A 214 12.57 -3.28 0.01
CA THR A 214 13.64 -4.02 0.68
C THR A 214 13.04 -5.15 1.49
N LEU A 215 13.47 -6.37 1.20
CA LEU A 215 13.08 -7.56 1.93
C LEU A 215 13.93 -7.68 3.18
N VAL A 216 13.27 -7.81 4.32
CA VAL A 216 13.92 -7.90 5.62
C VAL A 216 14.18 -9.37 5.95
N THR A 217 15.43 -9.67 6.28
CA THR A 217 15.84 -10.99 6.77
C THR A 217 16.41 -10.90 8.19
N SER A 218 16.37 -12.03 8.91
CA SER A 218 17.07 -12.21 10.18
C SER A 218 17.84 -13.53 10.12
N SER A 219 18.94 -13.63 10.88
CA SER A 219 19.81 -14.82 10.85
C SER A 219 19.09 -16.10 11.22
N ASP A 220 18.10 -15.97 12.10
CA ASP A 220 17.49 -17.10 12.78
C ASP A 220 16.08 -17.37 12.24
N ILE A 221 15.56 -16.53 11.35
CA ILE A 221 14.28 -16.73 10.66
C ILE A 221 14.55 -17.36 9.30
N LYS A 222 13.80 -18.41 8.95
CA LYS A 222 13.89 -19.02 7.63
C LYS A 222 13.62 -17.95 6.56
N PHE A 223 14.50 -17.82 5.59
CA PHE A 223 14.29 -16.99 4.40
C PHE A 223 14.13 -17.90 3.18
N GLN A 224 13.05 -17.75 2.42
CA GLN A 224 12.84 -18.59 1.23
C GLN A 224 13.69 -18.10 0.06
N ASP A 225 14.41 -19.01 -0.60
CA ASP A 225 15.32 -18.66 -1.70
C ASP A 225 14.60 -18.05 -2.91
N ASP A 226 13.32 -18.40 -3.12
CA ASP A 226 12.50 -17.89 -4.22
C ASP A 226 12.37 -16.34 -4.20
N TYR A 227 12.48 -15.71 -3.02
CA TYR A 227 12.50 -14.24 -2.90
C TYR A 227 13.72 -13.60 -3.57
N LYS A 228 14.84 -14.32 -3.69
CA LYS A 228 16.04 -13.81 -4.39
C LYS A 228 15.77 -13.57 -5.87
N GLY A 229 14.79 -14.28 -6.45
CA GLY A 229 14.37 -14.10 -7.85
C GLY A 229 13.63 -12.79 -8.12
N LEU A 230 13.23 -12.04 -7.08
CA LEU A 230 12.49 -10.78 -7.25
C LEU A 230 13.40 -9.58 -7.55
N ASP A 231 14.72 -9.72 -7.37
CA ASP A 231 15.72 -8.65 -7.55
C ASP A 231 15.36 -7.36 -6.78
N MET A 232 14.81 -7.54 -5.57
CA MET A 232 14.59 -6.49 -4.58
C MET A 232 15.78 -6.46 -3.61
N GLY A 233 16.06 -5.29 -3.01
CA GLY A 233 17.10 -5.20 -1.99
C GLY A 233 16.82 -6.16 -0.83
N ILE A 234 17.84 -6.81 -0.28
CA ILE A 234 17.70 -7.69 0.89
C ILE A 234 18.60 -7.14 1.99
N GLU A 235 18.00 -6.82 3.14
CA GLU A 235 18.72 -6.25 4.28
C GLU A 235 18.42 -7.02 5.56
N LYS A 236 19.44 -7.18 6.39
CA LYS A 236 19.32 -7.85 7.67
C LYS A 236 19.18 -6.80 8.77
N ILE A 237 18.24 -7.01 9.68
CA ILE A 237 18.09 -6.19 10.90
C ILE A 237 18.61 -7.01 12.09
N PRO A 238 19.88 -6.81 12.52
CA PRO A 238 20.49 -7.63 13.56
C PRO A 238 19.87 -7.35 14.93
N GLY A 239 19.68 -8.41 15.73
CA GLY A 239 19.28 -8.29 17.14
C GLY A 239 17.84 -7.88 17.41
N LEU A 240 17.02 -7.65 16.37
CA LEU A 240 15.62 -7.25 16.54
C LEU A 240 14.67 -8.45 16.55
N PHE A 241 14.83 -9.35 15.58
CA PHE A 241 13.93 -10.50 15.37
C PHE A 241 14.65 -11.82 15.60
N GLN A 242 13.92 -12.77 16.17
CA GLN A 242 14.34 -14.14 16.43
C GLN A 242 13.31 -15.13 15.83
N PRO A 243 13.63 -16.42 15.68
CA PRO A 243 12.64 -17.40 15.24
C PRO A 243 11.58 -17.57 16.32
N VAL A 244 10.38 -17.95 15.89
CA VAL A 244 9.35 -18.46 16.80
C VAL A 244 9.97 -19.59 17.65
N PRO A 245 9.93 -19.51 19.00
CA PRO A 245 10.43 -20.57 19.85
C PRO A 245 9.77 -21.90 19.46
N ALA A 246 10.62 -22.90 19.13
CA ALA A 246 10.17 -24.14 18.52
C ALA A 246 9.03 -24.78 19.30
N GLN A 247 7.92 -25.08 18.62
CA GLN A 247 6.88 -25.95 19.17
C GLN A 247 7.39 -27.39 19.15
N GLU A 248 7.74 -27.95 20.30
CA GLU A 248 7.68 -29.41 20.45
C GLU A 248 6.20 -29.81 20.35
N SER A 249 5.79 -30.18 19.14
CA SER A 249 4.49 -30.80 18.90
C SER A 249 4.57 -32.29 19.25
N PRO A 250 3.69 -32.83 20.11
CA PRO A 250 3.48 -34.27 20.16
C PRO A 250 2.95 -34.70 18.79
N GLY A 251 3.66 -35.61 18.12
CA GLY A 251 3.37 -36.00 16.74
C GLY A 251 1.90 -36.38 16.52
N HIS A 252 1.23 -35.65 15.62
CA HIS A 252 0.06 -36.14 14.92
C HIS A 252 0.46 -36.47 13.49
N GLN A 253 0.61 -37.77 13.25
CA GLN A 253 0.79 -38.33 11.92
C GLN A 253 -0.47 -38.00 11.10
N SER A 254 -0.32 -37.14 10.10
CA SER A 254 -1.33 -36.94 9.08
C SER A 254 -1.41 -38.20 8.20
N PRO A 255 -2.58 -38.85 8.06
CA PRO A 255 -2.70 -39.99 7.16
C PRO A 255 -2.66 -39.53 5.71
N ARG A 256 -1.64 -39.97 4.97
CA ARG A 256 -1.56 -39.78 3.53
C ARG A 256 -2.70 -40.50 2.79
N SER A 257 -3.29 -39.72 1.88
CA SER A 257 -3.79 -40.06 0.53
C SER A 257 -5.10 -40.84 0.36
N ARG A 258 -6.02 -40.24 -0.40
CA ARG A 258 -6.45 -40.84 -1.67
C ARG A 258 -7.00 -39.84 -2.70
N SER A 259 -6.41 -39.95 -3.88
CA SER A 259 -6.78 -39.41 -5.19
C SER A 259 -8.28 -39.43 -5.51
N GLY A 260 -8.78 -38.32 -6.06
CA GLY A 260 -10.07 -38.23 -6.75
C GLY A 260 -10.12 -36.97 -7.63
N SER A 261 -10.02 -37.19 -8.94
CA SER A 261 -9.96 -36.16 -9.99
C SER A 261 -11.32 -35.51 -10.28
N THR A 262 -11.34 -34.20 -10.51
CA THR A 262 -11.78 -33.52 -11.75
C THR A 262 -12.53 -32.19 -11.55
N LYS A 263 -12.21 -31.28 -12.48
CA LYS A 263 -12.94 -30.10 -13.01
C LYS A 263 -12.76 -28.78 -12.27
N GLY A 264 -12.05 -27.89 -12.95
CA GLY A 264 -11.78 -26.53 -12.52
C GLY A 264 -12.91 -25.55 -12.74
N ALA A 265 -12.69 -24.36 -12.20
CA ALA A 265 -13.19 -23.10 -12.72
C ALA A 265 -12.25 -22.00 -12.16
N SER A 266 -11.60 -21.29 -13.07
CA SER A 266 -11.06 -19.96 -12.83
C SER A 266 -12.16 -19.04 -12.31
N ARG A 267 -11.83 -18.15 -11.34
CA ARG A 267 -12.31 -16.76 -11.31
C ARG A 267 -11.68 -15.95 -10.17
N ASP A 268 -10.79 -15.05 -10.58
CA ASP A 268 -10.64 -13.64 -10.19
C ASP A 268 -11.47 -13.15 -9.00
N TRP A 269 -10.78 -12.75 -7.92
CA TRP A 269 -11.36 -11.94 -6.85
C TRP A 269 -11.12 -10.45 -7.14
N ARG A 270 -12.01 -9.84 -7.92
CA ARG A 270 -12.11 -8.37 -7.96
C ARG A 270 -12.99 -7.93 -6.80
N VAL A 271 -12.39 -7.14 -5.91
CA VAL A 271 -13.09 -6.39 -4.86
C VAL A 271 -13.98 -5.37 -5.55
N THR A 272 -15.30 -5.54 -5.39
CA THR A 272 -16.26 -4.46 -5.63
C THR A 272 -17.03 -4.24 -4.34
N ALA A 273 -16.77 -3.11 -3.71
CA ALA A 273 -17.63 -2.55 -2.68
C ALA A 273 -18.98 -2.19 -3.29
N THR A 274 -20.08 -2.58 -2.64
CA THR A 274 -21.41 -2.04 -2.90
C THR A 274 -22.10 -1.65 -1.59
N PRO A 275 -22.98 -0.63 -1.63
CA PRO A 275 -23.46 0.07 -0.44
C PRO A 275 -24.71 -0.57 0.17
N ILE A 276 -24.93 -0.23 1.44
CA ILE A 276 -26.08 -0.59 2.26
C ILE A 276 -27.37 0.00 1.67
N TRP A 277 -28.40 -0.85 1.46
CA TRP A 277 -29.80 -0.45 1.42
C TRP A 277 -30.71 -1.62 1.82
N ASP A 278 -31.78 -1.27 2.53
CA ASP A 278 -32.75 -2.12 3.22
C ASP A 278 -33.84 -2.76 2.32
N ALA A 279 -34.47 -3.78 2.93
CA ALA A 279 -35.86 -4.22 2.78
C ALA A 279 -36.27 -5.26 1.70
N HIS A 280 -36.61 -6.44 2.23
CA HIS A 280 -37.73 -7.34 1.90
C HIS A 280 -38.02 -7.75 0.44
N SER A 281 -37.91 -9.06 0.15
CA SER A 281 -39.06 -9.97 -0.13
C SER A 281 -38.63 -11.33 -0.72
N GLY A 282 -39.33 -12.40 -0.31
CA GLY A 282 -39.64 -13.58 -1.16
C GLY A 282 -38.55 -14.62 -1.47
N SER A 283 -38.70 -15.83 -0.89
CA SER A 283 -37.85 -17.04 -1.05
C SER A 283 -37.97 -17.72 -2.44
N PRO A 284 -37.09 -18.69 -2.78
CA PRO A 284 -37.50 -20.08 -2.56
C PRO A 284 -36.44 -21.05 -1.99
N THR A 285 -36.93 -21.91 -1.08
CA THR A 285 -36.59 -23.34 -0.86
C THR A 285 -35.16 -23.75 -0.44
N LYS A 286 -34.81 -23.49 0.83
CA LYS A 286 -33.97 -24.40 1.63
C LYS A 286 -34.84 -25.07 2.70
N LYS A 287 -34.78 -26.40 2.81
CA LYS A 287 -35.46 -27.20 3.85
C LYS A 287 -35.19 -26.58 5.23
N GLN A 288 -36.18 -25.90 5.82
CA GLN A 288 -36.05 -25.26 7.13
C GLN A 288 -35.85 -26.33 8.21
N GLN A 289 -34.82 -26.15 9.05
CA GLN A 289 -34.54 -27.04 10.17
C GLN A 289 -35.47 -26.73 11.36
N LYS A 290 -35.80 -27.75 12.16
CA LYS A 290 -36.63 -27.60 13.36
C LYS A 290 -35.85 -26.88 14.46
N CYS A 291 -36.49 -25.92 15.13
CA CYS A 291 -35.87 -25.17 16.22
C CYS A 291 -35.65 -26.06 17.44
N LYS A 292 -34.40 -26.24 17.86
CA LYS A 292 -34.04 -27.05 19.03
C LYS A 292 -34.46 -26.39 20.35
N PHE A 293 -34.52 -25.06 20.39
CA PHE A 293 -34.78 -24.28 21.60
C PHE A 293 -36.27 -24.01 21.87
N TYR A 294 -37.13 -24.15 20.87
CA TYR A 294 -38.59 -24.03 21.05
C TYR A 294 -39.12 -25.11 21.99
N ARG A 295 -38.64 -26.36 21.81
CA ARG A 295 -39.01 -27.50 22.66
C ARG A 295 -38.65 -27.32 24.13
N SER A 296 -37.65 -26.48 24.41
CA SER A 296 -37.15 -26.21 25.75
C SER A 296 -37.78 -24.96 26.38
N GLY A 297 -38.69 -24.28 25.68
CA GLY A 297 -39.29 -23.01 26.12
C GLY A 297 -38.29 -21.84 26.17
N THR A 298 -37.08 -21.99 25.64
CA THR A 298 -35.98 -21.02 25.75
C THR A 298 -35.68 -20.30 24.43
N CYS A 299 -36.54 -20.45 23.43
CA CYS A 299 -36.38 -19.73 22.16
C CYS A 299 -36.62 -18.23 22.36
N LYS A 300 -35.54 -17.44 22.38
CA LYS A 300 -35.59 -15.97 22.56
C LYS A 300 -36.21 -15.21 21.38
N TYR A 301 -36.38 -15.88 20.23
CA TYR A 301 -36.82 -15.27 18.98
C TYR A 301 -38.32 -15.47 18.69
N GLY A 302 -39.05 -16.24 19.50
CA GLY A 302 -40.50 -16.40 19.37
C GLY A 302 -40.97 -16.66 17.94
N ASN A 303 -41.91 -15.85 17.46
CA ASN A 303 -42.49 -15.96 16.11
C ASN A 303 -41.54 -15.52 14.98
N ASP A 304 -40.45 -14.82 15.30
CA ASP A 304 -39.44 -14.38 14.33
C ASP A 304 -38.29 -15.39 14.19
N CYS A 305 -38.44 -16.60 14.75
CA CYS A 305 -37.41 -17.62 14.64
C CYS A 305 -37.29 -18.14 13.19
N LYS A 306 -36.06 -18.10 12.67
CA LYS A 306 -35.73 -18.63 11.32
C LYS A 306 -35.95 -20.15 11.18
N ASN A 307 -36.07 -20.87 12.30
CA ASN A 307 -36.24 -22.33 12.36
C ASN A 307 -37.67 -22.71 12.76
N LEU A 308 -38.16 -23.84 12.25
CA LEU A 308 -39.56 -24.24 12.39
C LEU A 308 -39.91 -24.63 13.84
N HIS A 309 -40.93 -23.99 14.41
CA HIS A 309 -41.53 -24.33 15.70
C HIS A 309 -42.65 -25.36 15.46
N VAL A 310 -42.50 -26.57 15.97
CA VAL A 310 -43.49 -27.66 15.80
C VAL A 310 -43.85 -28.19 17.18
N GLU A 311 -45.14 -28.14 17.52
CA GLU A 311 -45.71 -28.70 18.75
C GLU A 311 -45.91 -30.21 18.59
N ARG A 312 -45.94 -30.96 19.70
CA ARG A 312 -46.19 -32.41 19.65
C ARG A 312 -47.69 -32.66 19.43
N GLU A 313 -48.01 -33.61 18.56
CA GLU A 313 -49.20 -34.46 18.71
C GLU A 313 -49.06 -35.37 19.93
#